data_AF-D2PKM9-F1
#
_entry.id   AF-D2PKM9-F1
#
_cell.length_a   1.000
_cell.length_b   1.000
_cell.length_c   1.000
_cell.angle_alpha   90.00
_cell.angle_beta   90.00
_cell.angle_gamma   90.00
#
_symmetry.space_group_name_H-M   'P 1'
#
loop_
_entity.id
_entity.type
_entity.pdbx_description
1 polymer ?
#
loop_
_entity_poly.entity_id
_entity_poly.type
_entity_poly.pdbx_seq_one_letter_code
_entity_poly.pdbx_strand_id
1 'polypeptide(L)'
;MEYDEFDAERMRVVRAWGREITDPEVLAAEVERLRELASTVHGERDRARAGRHLVALDQLVEEARNPVDEALVRASDVMQRAADPSGTPAERRARAEAGLAEIGRIADEASSVGVRDAVLDLNETLAEILDMLEDGQV
;
A
#
# COMPACT_ATOMS: atom_id res chain seq x y z
N MET A 1 -29.01 -19.76 -4.92
CA MET A 1 -29.18 -18.44 -4.27
C MET A 1 -29.33 -17.36 -5.33
N GLU A 2 -30.00 -16.26 -5.02
CA GLU A 2 -30.07 -15.12 -5.94
C GLU A 2 -28.77 -14.30 -5.88
N TYR A 3 -28.46 -13.57 -6.95
CA TYR A 3 -27.25 -12.75 -7.01
C TYR A 3 -27.20 -11.70 -5.90
N ASP A 4 -28.34 -11.10 -5.56
CA ASP A 4 -28.42 -10.05 -4.54
C ASP A 4 -28.06 -10.58 -3.14
N GLU A 5 -28.36 -11.86 -2.86
CA GLU A 5 -27.96 -12.52 -1.62
C GLU A 5 -26.43 -12.71 -1.57
N PHE A 6 -25.82 -13.09 -2.70
CA PHE A 6 -24.36 -13.21 -2.81
C PHE A 6 -23.67 -11.85 -2.66
N ASP A 7 -24.21 -10.80 -3.29
CA ASP A 7 -23.63 -9.46 -3.20
C ASP A 7 -23.74 -8.89 -1.78
N ALA A 8 -24.82 -9.20 -1.05
CA ALA A 8 -24.95 -8.86 0.36
C ALA A 8 -23.86 -9.50 1.23
N GLU A 9 -23.61 -10.80 1.04
CA GLU A 9 -22.53 -11.53 1.74
C GLU A 9 -21.15 -10.96 1.39
N ARG A 10 -20.90 -10.68 0.09
CA ARG A 10 -19.67 -10.03 -0.37
C ARG A 10 -19.47 -8.67 0.28
N MET A 11 -20.51 -7.84 0.30
CA MET A 11 -20.47 -6.51 0.91
C MET A 11 -20.26 -6.57 2.42
N ARG A 12 -20.73 -7.63 3.10
CA ARG A 12 -20.43 -7.87 4.52
C ARG A 12 -18.93 -8.06 4.72
N VAL A 13 -18.29 -8.94 3.95
CA VAL A 13 -16.84 -9.20 4.04
C VAL A 13 -16.03 -7.93 3.77
N VAL A 14 -16.38 -7.19 2.71
CA VAL A 14 -15.70 -5.92 2.37
C VAL A 14 -15.85 -4.87 3.48
N ARG A 15 -17.02 -4.75 4.11
CA ARG A 15 -17.24 -3.79 5.21
C ARG A 15 -16.55 -4.20 6.51
N ALA A 16 -16.38 -5.51 6.73
CA ALA A 16 -15.71 -6.07 7.89
C ALA A 16 -14.18 -5.92 7.79
N TRP A 17 -13.62 -5.90 6.57
CA TRP A 17 -12.18 -5.71 6.35
C TRP A 17 -11.67 -4.40 6.96
N GLY A 18 -10.55 -4.47 7.70
CA GLY A 18 -9.92 -3.37 8.41
C GLY A 18 -10.65 -2.92 9.69
N ARG A 19 -11.77 -3.55 10.06
CA ARG A 19 -12.54 -3.25 11.28
C ARG A 19 -12.70 -4.47 12.18
N GLU A 20 -13.25 -5.53 11.60
CA GLU A 20 -13.53 -6.80 12.27
C GLU A 20 -12.61 -7.91 11.76
N ILE A 21 -12.33 -7.91 10.46
CA ILE A 21 -11.33 -8.77 9.82
C ILE A 21 -10.08 -7.93 9.62
N THR A 22 -9.02 -8.25 10.35
CA THR A 22 -7.70 -7.57 10.23
C THR A 22 -6.58 -8.52 9.83
N ASP A 23 -6.82 -9.82 9.93
CA ASP A 23 -5.87 -10.87 9.54
C ASP A 23 -6.10 -11.23 8.05
N PRO A 24 -5.07 -11.10 7.20
CA PRO A 24 -5.15 -11.47 5.79
C PRO A 24 -5.57 -12.92 5.54
N GLU A 25 -5.22 -13.85 6.42
CA GLU A 25 -5.60 -15.26 6.25
C GLU A 25 -7.08 -15.50 6.60
N VAL A 26 -7.64 -14.71 7.52
CA VAL A 26 -9.09 -14.71 7.78
C VAL A 26 -9.85 -14.11 6.59
N LEU A 27 -9.32 -13.05 5.98
CA LEU A 27 -9.88 -12.50 4.74
C LEU A 27 -9.85 -13.54 3.61
N ALA A 28 -8.72 -14.23 3.42
CA ALA A 28 -8.59 -15.28 2.41
C ALA A 28 -9.63 -16.41 2.61
N ALA A 29 -9.84 -16.84 3.85
CA ALA A 29 -10.85 -17.85 4.17
C ALA A 29 -12.28 -17.39 3.85
N GLU A 30 -12.62 -16.12 4.11
CA GLU A 30 -13.92 -15.55 3.73
C GLU A 30 -14.10 -15.45 2.21
N VAL A 31 -13.02 -15.17 1.45
CA VAL A 31 -13.07 -15.18 -0.02
C VAL A 31 -13.31 -16.58 -0.56
N GLU A 32 -12.70 -17.62 0.01
CA GLU A 32 -13.00 -19.01 -0.34
C GLU A 32 -14.47 -19.37 -0.06
N ARG A 33 -15.00 -18.97 1.10
CA ARG A 33 -16.43 -19.16 1.42
C ARG A 33 -17.33 -18.47 0.40
N LEU A 34 -16.99 -17.25 -0.04
CA LEU A 34 -17.73 -16.56 -1.09
C LEU A 34 -17.63 -17.28 -2.43
N ARG A 35 -16.51 -17.94 -2.74
CA ARG A 35 -16.34 -18.75 -3.95
C ARG A 35 -17.27 -19.98 -3.96
N GLU A 36 -17.41 -20.63 -2.81
CA GLU A 36 -18.40 -21.70 -2.63
C GLU A 36 -19.82 -21.19 -2.84
N LEU A 37 -20.19 -20.05 -2.24
CA LEU A 37 -21.50 -19.43 -2.42
C LEU A 37 -21.78 -19.04 -3.88
N ALA A 38 -20.80 -18.45 -4.56
CA ALA A 38 -20.90 -18.05 -5.96
C ALA A 38 -21.27 -19.23 -6.88
N SER A 39 -20.81 -20.45 -6.56
CA SER A 39 -21.16 -21.66 -7.31
C SER A 39 -22.66 -22.00 -7.28
N THR A 40 -23.35 -21.55 -6.23
CA THR A 40 -24.78 -21.77 -6.00
C THR A 40 -25.68 -20.66 -6.54
N VAL A 41 -25.10 -19.58 -7.08
CA VAL A 41 -25.85 -18.46 -7.68
C VAL A 41 -26.63 -18.94 -8.90
N HIS A 42 -27.90 -18.56 -8.99
CA HIS A 42 -28.76 -18.91 -10.11
C HIS A 42 -28.39 -18.10 -11.35
N GLY A 43 -28.43 -18.75 -12.52
CA GLY A 43 -28.13 -18.11 -13.80
C GLY A 43 -26.63 -18.04 -14.11
N GLU A 44 -26.28 -18.33 -15.35
CA GLU A 44 -24.87 -18.31 -15.80
C GLU A 44 -24.29 -16.90 -15.82
N ARG A 45 -25.09 -15.91 -16.24
CA ARG A 45 -24.68 -14.50 -16.27
C ARG A 45 -24.32 -13.98 -14.88
N ASP A 46 -25.09 -14.36 -13.88
CA ASP A 46 -24.89 -13.90 -12.51
C ASP A 46 -23.76 -14.65 -11.80
N ARG A 47 -23.56 -15.94 -12.10
CA ARG A 47 -22.34 -16.66 -11.70
C ARG A 47 -21.08 -16.02 -12.29
N ALA A 48 -21.11 -15.65 -13.58
CA ALA A 48 -20.00 -14.95 -14.21
C ALA A 48 -19.76 -13.56 -13.58
N ARG A 49 -20.83 -12.88 -13.15
CA ARG A 49 -20.72 -11.61 -12.42
C ARG A 49 -20.10 -11.80 -11.04
N ALA A 50 -20.54 -12.79 -10.27
CA ALA A 50 -19.95 -13.16 -8.98
C ALA A 50 -18.45 -13.48 -9.12
N GLY A 51 -18.06 -14.24 -10.15
CA GLY A 51 -16.66 -14.54 -10.45
C GLY A 51 -15.78 -13.31 -10.64
N ARG A 52 -16.26 -12.28 -11.35
CA ARG A 52 -15.50 -11.02 -11.51
C ARG A 52 -15.27 -10.28 -10.18
N HIS A 53 -16.22 -10.35 -9.27
CA HIS A 53 -16.06 -9.75 -7.94
C HIS A 53 -15.07 -10.53 -7.08
N LEU A 54 -15.04 -11.85 -7.19
CA LEU A 54 -14.06 -12.69 -6.49
C LEU A 54 -12.62 -12.37 -6.93
N VAL A 55 -12.38 -12.10 -8.22
CA VAL A 55 -11.06 -11.66 -8.70
C VAL A 55 -10.58 -10.38 -8.01
N ALA A 56 -11.47 -9.40 -7.80
CA ALA A 56 -11.12 -8.18 -7.07
C ALA A 56 -10.83 -8.43 -5.59
N LEU A 57 -11.50 -9.42 -4.98
CA LEU A 57 -11.22 -9.84 -3.61
C LEU A 57 -9.91 -10.63 -3.49
N ASP A 58 -9.57 -11.44 -4.49
CA ASP A 58 -8.27 -12.12 -4.56
C ASP A 58 -7.13 -11.08 -4.58
N GLN A 59 -7.28 -9.99 -5.35
CA GLN A 59 -6.33 -8.87 -5.32
C GLN A 59 -6.23 -8.23 -3.93
N LEU A 60 -7.37 -8.00 -3.27
CA LEU A 60 -7.39 -7.46 -1.91
C LEU A 60 -6.69 -8.38 -0.90
N VAL A 61 -6.82 -9.70 -1.04
CA VAL A 61 -6.11 -10.68 -0.20
C VAL A 61 -4.61 -10.61 -0.43
N GLU A 62 -4.16 -10.54 -1.68
CA GLU A 62 -2.75 -10.41 -2.01
C GLU A 62 -2.17 -9.07 -1.52
N GLU A 63 -2.91 -7.97 -1.62
CA GLU A 63 -2.55 -6.69 -1.02
C GLU A 63 -2.51 -6.79 0.51
N ALA A 64 -3.49 -7.45 1.14
CA ALA A 64 -3.53 -7.61 2.60
C ALA A 64 -2.36 -8.45 3.13
N ARG A 65 -1.97 -9.48 2.38
CA ARG A 65 -0.80 -10.33 2.69
C ARG A 65 0.53 -9.63 2.48
N ASN A 66 0.52 -8.54 1.71
CA ASN A 66 1.63 -7.63 1.55
C ASN A 66 1.36 -6.37 2.40
N PRO A 67 1.47 -6.46 3.74
CA PRO A 67 1.28 -5.29 4.59
C PRO A 67 2.17 -4.15 4.09
N VAL A 68 1.67 -2.91 4.21
CA VAL A 68 2.45 -1.70 3.90
C VAL A 68 3.82 -1.87 4.50
N ASP A 69 4.83 -1.99 3.64
CA ASP A 69 6.14 -2.42 4.08
C ASP A 69 6.66 -1.40 5.10
N GLU A 70 7.03 -1.88 6.29
CA GLU A 70 7.51 -1.00 7.36
C GLU A 70 8.71 -0.17 6.90
N ALA A 71 9.50 -0.67 5.93
CA ALA A 71 10.55 0.12 5.28
C ALA A 71 9.97 1.32 4.52
N LEU A 72 8.90 1.14 3.73
CA LEU A 72 8.29 2.23 2.97
C LEU A 72 7.65 3.28 3.90
N VAL A 73 7.00 2.85 4.99
CA VAL A 73 6.45 3.77 6.00
C VAL A 73 7.57 4.58 6.66
N ARG A 74 8.62 3.91 7.16
CA ARG A 74 9.75 4.58 7.79
C ARG A 74 10.44 5.55 6.83
N ALA A 75 10.62 5.16 5.58
CA ALA A 75 11.24 6.02 4.56
C ALA A 75 10.39 7.26 4.26
N SER A 76 9.06 7.12 4.20
CA SER A 76 8.16 8.27 4.04
C SER A 76 8.27 9.26 5.20
N ASP A 77 8.35 8.77 6.45
CA ASP A 77 8.52 9.62 7.64
C ASP A 77 9.90 10.31 7.67
N VAL A 78 10.95 9.65 7.17
CA VAL A 78 12.28 10.26 7.00
C VAL A 78 12.22 11.35 5.93
N MET A 79 11.63 11.08 4.77
CA MET A 79 11.51 12.04 3.68
C MET A 79 10.77 13.31 4.13
N GLN A 80 9.61 13.16 4.79
CA GLN A 80 8.83 14.30 5.27
C GLN A 80 9.60 15.18 6.27
N ARG A 81 10.33 14.56 7.20
CA ARG A 81 11.18 15.30 8.15
C ARG A 81 12.36 15.97 7.45
N ALA A 82 12.98 15.29 6.48
CA ALA A 82 14.11 15.80 5.74
C ALA A 82 13.74 16.96 4.80
N ALA A 83 12.52 16.95 4.26
CA ALA A 83 11.98 17.99 3.38
C ALA A 83 11.47 19.24 4.11
N ASP A 84 11.55 19.29 5.44
CA ASP A 84 11.09 20.44 6.22
C ASP A 84 11.78 21.74 5.74
N PRO A 85 11.02 22.80 5.37
CA PRO A 85 11.58 24.04 4.84
C PRO A 85 12.17 24.97 5.90
N SER A 86 12.09 24.62 7.19
CA SER A 86 12.57 25.44 8.30
C SER A 86 14.09 25.38 8.49
N GLY A 87 14.64 26.48 9.01
CA GLY A 87 16.07 26.66 9.25
C GLY A 87 16.78 27.43 8.15
N THR A 88 18.08 27.61 8.33
CA THR A 88 18.97 28.21 7.33
C THR A 88 19.18 27.26 6.14
N PRO A 89 19.60 27.77 4.96
CA PRO A 89 19.94 26.93 3.82
C PRO A 89 20.94 25.82 4.13
N ALA A 90 21.94 26.09 4.98
CA ALA A 90 22.92 25.11 5.41
C ALA A 90 22.30 24.00 6.28
N GLU A 91 21.40 24.35 7.21
CA GLU A 91 20.69 23.37 8.04
C GLU A 91 19.73 22.51 7.20
N ARG A 92 19.05 23.11 6.23
CA ARG A 92 18.17 22.40 5.29
C ARG A 92 18.95 21.43 4.42
N ARG A 93 20.09 21.85 3.88
CA ARG A 93 21.00 20.98 3.12
C ARG A 93 21.46 19.79 3.95
N ALA A 94 21.96 20.04 5.16
CA ALA A 94 22.42 18.97 6.05
C ALA A 94 21.29 17.99 6.40
N ARG A 95 20.06 18.48 6.56
CA ARG A 95 18.88 17.63 6.82
C ARG A 95 18.50 16.76 5.63
N ALA A 96 18.50 17.33 4.41
CA ALA A 96 18.23 16.60 3.18
C ALA A 96 19.30 15.52 2.89
N GLU A 97 20.58 15.85 3.06
CA GLU A 97 21.69 14.89 2.91
C GLU A 97 21.59 13.73 3.92
N ALA A 98 21.25 14.04 5.18
CA ALA A 98 21.00 13.01 6.20
C ALA A 98 19.79 12.13 5.85
N GLY A 99 18.71 12.73 5.32
CA GLY A 99 17.53 12.02 4.85
C GLY A 99 17.83 11.02 3.74
N LEU A 100 18.58 11.44 2.70
CA LEU A 100 19.02 10.57 1.60
C LEU A 100 19.79 9.35 2.11
N ALA A 101 20.74 9.57 3.03
CA ALA A 101 21.54 8.49 3.62
C ALA A 101 20.68 7.52 4.45
N GLU A 102 19.68 8.03 5.18
CA GLU A 102 18.80 7.19 5.99
C GLU A 102 17.79 6.40 5.15
N ILE A 103 17.20 7.00 4.11
CA ILE A 103 16.36 6.30 3.13
C ILE A 103 17.15 5.20 2.43
N GLY A 104 18.41 5.45 2.06
CA GLY A 104 19.30 4.42 1.51
C GLY A 104 19.49 3.21 2.43
N ARG A 105 19.69 3.45 3.74
CA ARG A 105 19.78 2.35 4.73
C ARG A 105 18.47 1.58 4.85
N ILE A 106 17.33 2.28 4.84
CA ILE A 106 16.01 1.63 4.91
C ILE A 106 15.75 0.78 3.66
N ALA A 107 16.20 1.23 2.49
CA ALA A 107 16.08 0.48 1.24
C ALA A 107 16.85 -0.85 1.28
N ASP A 108 18.00 -0.88 1.97
CA ASP A 108 18.80 -2.11 2.16
C ASP A 108 18.10 -3.13 3.08
N GLU A 109 17.13 -2.69 3.89
CA GLU A 109 16.31 -3.53 4.79
C GLU A 109 14.98 -3.98 4.15
N ALA A 110 14.67 -3.54 2.92
CA ALA A 110 13.39 -3.79 2.28
C ALA A 110 13.11 -5.29 2.03
N SER A 111 11.85 -5.70 2.17
CA SER A 111 11.45 -7.11 2.01
C SER A 111 11.54 -7.63 0.57
N SER A 112 11.54 -6.73 -0.41
CA SER A 112 11.56 -7.06 -1.83
C SER A 112 12.24 -5.98 -2.67
N VAL A 113 12.64 -6.33 -3.88
CA VAL A 113 13.21 -5.38 -4.86
C VAL A 113 12.22 -4.26 -5.19
N GLY A 114 10.93 -4.56 -5.33
CA GLY A 114 9.92 -3.54 -5.60
C GLY A 114 9.74 -2.54 -4.46
N VAL A 115 9.78 -3.00 -3.21
CA VAL A 115 9.78 -2.11 -2.03
C VAL A 115 11.06 -1.31 -1.97
N ARG A 116 12.20 -1.92 -2.23
CA ARG A 116 13.51 -1.24 -2.27
C ARG A 116 13.48 -0.08 -3.27
N ASP A 117 12.99 -0.32 -4.47
CA ASP A 117 12.90 0.70 -5.52
C ASP A 117 11.93 1.82 -5.10
N ALA A 118 10.74 1.47 -4.60
CA ALA A 118 9.77 2.46 -4.09
C ALA A 118 10.29 3.30 -2.91
N VAL A 119 11.11 2.71 -2.03
CA VAL A 119 11.80 3.45 -0.96
C VAL A 119 12.84 4.41 -1.54
N LEU A 120 13.63 3.97 -2.52
CA LEU A 120 14.65 4.81 -3.14
C LEU A 120 14.05 5.96 -3.96
N ASP A 121 12.87 5.79 -4.55
CA ASP A 121 12.17 6.85 -5.29
C ASP A 121 11.84 8.06 -4.41
N LEU A 122 11.66 7.88 -3.09
CA LEU A 122 11.45 8.98 -2.15
C LEU A 122 12.66 9.93 -2.04
N ASN A 123 13.83 9.52 -2.52
CA ASN A 123 15.00 10.39 -2.59
C ASN A 123 14.86 11.50 -3.65
N GLU A 124 14.01 11.33 -4.66
CA GLU A 124 13.83 12.31 -5.74
C GLU A 124 13.47 13.69 -5.19
N THR A 125 12.51 13.75 -4.27
CA THR A 125 12.11 15.01 -3.60
C THR A 125 13.27 15.66 -2.83
N LEU A 126 14.12 14.88 -2.17
CA LEU A 126 15.26 15.43 -1.43
C LEU A 126 16.37 15.91 -2.36
N ALA A 127 16.58 15.23 -3.49
CA ALA A 127 17.50 15.67 -4.53
C ALA A 127 17.07 17.01 -5.13
N GLU A 128 15.78 17.18 -5.45
CA GLU A 128 15.24 18.47 -5.95
C GLU A 128 15.46 19.62 -4.95
N ILE A 129 15.28 19.36 -3.65
CA ILE A 129 15.53 20.36 -2.61
C ILE A 129 17.00 20.76 -2.56
N LEU A 130 17.92 19.80 -2.69
CA LEU A 130 19.36 20.08 -2.73
C LEU A 130 19.72 20.92 -3.95
N ASP A 131 19.21 20.58 -5.12
CA ASP A 131 19.43 21.35 -6.36
C ASP A 131 18.93 22.80 -6.20
N MET A 132 17.71 23.00 -5.66
CA MET A 132 17.18 24.34 -5.39
C MET A 132 18.05 25.17 -4.42
N LEU A 133 18.60 24.52 -3.39
CA LEU A 133 19.47 25.16 -2.40
C LEU A 133 20.83 25.52 -3.02
N GLU A 134 21.34 24.72 -3.97
CA GLU A 134 22.59 24.97 -4.70
C GLU A 134 22.47 26.11 -5.70
N ASP A 135 21.34 26.18 -6.40
CA ASP A 135 21.04 27.24 -7.37
C ASP A 135 20.64 28.58 -6.70
N GLY A 136 20.49 28.60 -5.37
CA GLY A 136 20.12 29.80 -4.62
C GLY A 136 18.69 30.27 -4.86
N GLN A 137 17.79 29.39 -5.30
CA GLN A 137 16.39 29.71 -5.64
C GLN A 137 15.44 29.72 -4.43
N VAL A 138 15.91 30.15 -3.27
CA VAL A 138 15.28 29.87 -1.96
C VAL A 138 14.79 31.12 -1.27
#